data_AF-A0A968VMK9-F1
#
_entry.id   AF-A0A968VMK9-F1
#
_cell.length_a   1.000
_cell.length_b   1.000
_cell.length_c   1.000
_cell.angle_alpha   90.00
_cell.angle_beta   90.00
_cell.angle_gamma   90.00
#
_symmetry.space_group_name_H-M   'P 1'
#
loop_
_entity.id
_entity.type
_entity.pdbx_description
1 polymer ?
#
loop_
_entity_poly.entity_id
_entity_poly.type
_entity_poly.pdbx_seq_one_letter_code
_entity_poly.pdbx_strand_id
1 'polypeptide(L)'
;MSRHWSRAGLVSLVLGLLVGVLWVPTLLRADSDALYFVSTGQQLDNSYGFLGHWRAANGPLVLGPPISAPLQENGLTVQYFARGRLELHPEYAGAPVVLGRVGAEYNELLWRSFAPETASDSESGGVYFAQTGYSLREPFLSFWQGNGGLEAFGYPLSAPLWEYSGDTILRVQYFERARLEYNPIAGESGALGIASLGRDVALLRGVNTAPQANGGASPVNDDGSAYTPPAPPAPMTKTGFSLINGKGEKVFKPSQNP
;
A
#
# COMPACT_ATOMS: atom_id res chain seq x y z
N MET A 1 81.98 -25.89 38.09
CA MET A 1 82.38 -26.50 36.80
C MET A 1 81.37 -27.59 36.45
N SER A 2 81.11 -27.79 35.14
CA SER A 2 80.23 -28.80 34.48
C SER A 2 78.73 -28.76 34.87
N ARG A 3 77.81 -28.16 34.09
CA ARG A 3 77.17 -28.70 32.85
C ARG A 3 76.86 -30.19 32.92
N HIS A 4 75.58 -30.58 32.82
CA HIS A 4 75.11 -31.63 31.89
C HIS A 4 73.60 -31.49 31.62
N TRP A 5 73.25 -31.44 30.34
CA TRP A 5 71.91 -31.52 29.74
C TRP A 5 71.38 -32.96 29.74
N SER A 6 70.05 -33.12 29.74
CA SER A 6 69.27 -34.16 29.01
C SER A 6 67.78 -33.75 29.06
N ARG A 7 67.19 -33.21 27.98
CA ARG A 7 66.49 -33.87 26.86
C ARG A 7 65.21 -34.66 27.24
N ALA A 8 64.08 -33.97 27.01
CA ALA A 8 62.86 -34.37 26.28
C ALA A 8 62.03 -35.61 26.70
N GLY A 9 60.72 -35.40 26.87
CA GLY A 9 59.68 -36.44 26.76
C GLY A 9 58.24 -35.95 26.95
N LEU A 10 57.47 -35.93 25.85
CA LEU A 10 55.99 -36.04 25.70
C LEU A 10 55.06 -35.06 26.45
N VAL A 11 54.40 -34.08 25.81
CA VAL A 11 53.25 -34.15 24.88
C VAL A 11 52.02 -34.88 25.42
N SER A 12 50.99 -34.11 25.81
CA SER A 12 49.59 -34.32 25.43
C SER A 12 48.77 -33.07 25.78
N LEU A 13 48.56 -32.20 24.79
CA LEU A 13 47.54 -31.15 24.83
C LEU A 13 46.48 -31.58 23.81
N VAL A 14 45.34 -32.05 24.30
CA VAL A 14 44.18 -32.36 23.45
C VAL A 14 43.54 -31.03 23.07
N LEU A 15 43.89 -30.51 21.90
CA LEU A 15 43.21 -29.39 21.28
C LEU A 15 42.04 -29.95 20.45
N GLY A 16 40.84 -29.92 21.02
CA GLY A 16 39.61 -30.22 20.29
C GLY A 16 39.38 -29.15 19.23
N LEU A 17 39.63 -29.49 17.97
CA LEU A 17 39.34 -28.65 16.83
C LEU A 17 37.83 -28.77 16.55
N LEU A 18 37.03 -27.89 17.16
CA LEU A 18 35.64 -27.69 16.78
C LEU A 18 35.62 -27.09 15.37
N VAL A 19 35.42 -27.95 14.37
CA VAL A 19 35.01 -27.52 13.04
C VAL A 19 33.60 -26.96 13.19
N GLY A 20 33.51 -25.64 13.31
CA GLY A 20 32.26 -24.90 13.15
C GLY A 20 31.79 -25.08 11.71
N VAL A 21 30.94 -26.10 11.48
CA VAL A 21 30.06 -26.09 10.31
C VAL A 21 29.16 -24.89 10.52
N LEU A 22 29.47 -23.79 9.85
CA LEU A 22 28.52 -22.71 9.63
C LEU A 22 27.35 -23.32 8.88
N TRP A 23 26.33 -23.74 9.62
CA TRP A 23 24.98 -23.80 9.11
C TRP A 23 24.65 -22.37 8.72
N VAL A 24 24.95 -22.01 7.48
CA VAL A 24 24.18 -20.96 6.82
C VAL A 24 22.81 -21.60 6.68
N PRO A 25 21.79 -21.22 7.47
CA PRO A 25 20.46 -21.62 7.11
C PRO A 25 20.27 -21.09 5.69
N THR A 26 20.22 -22.00 4.71
CA THR A 26 19.44 -21.73 3.51
C THR A 26 18.12 -21.24 4.07
N LEU A 27 17.84 -19.95 3.92
CA LEU A 27 16.52 -19.41 4.16
C LEU A 27 15.63 -20.26 3.26
N LEU A 28 14.98 -21.25 3.88
CA LEU A 28 13.83 -21.91 3.29
C LEU A 28 12.92 -20.74 2.96
N ARG A 29 12.88 -20.38 1.68
CA ARG A 29 11.95 -19.38 1.19
C ARG A 29 10.60 -20.02 1.45
N ALA A 30 9.98 -19.64 2.56
CA ALA A 30 8.59 -19.95 2.80
C ALA A 30 7.87 -19.58 1.50
N ASP A 31 6.95 -20.43 1.04
CA ASP A 31 5.96 -20.06 0.04
C ASP A 31 5.31 -18.77 0.55
N SER A 32 5.86 -17.64 0.14
CA SER A 32 5.50 -16.38 0.74
C SER A 32 4.21 -15.99 0.03
N ASP A 33 3.10 -16.02 0.75
CA ASP A 33 1.82 -15.43 0.33
C ASP A 33 1.93 -13.92 0.02
N ALA A 34 3.14 -13.35 0.10
CA ALA A 34 3.49 -12.00 -0.31
C ALA A 34 3.00 -11.69 -1.73
N LEU A 35 2.33 -10.55 -1.84
CA LEU A 35 1.85 -9.98 -3.08
C LEU A 35 2.77 -8.84 -3.51
N TYR A 36 3.03 -8.74 -4.81
CA TYR A 36 3.72 -7.63 -5.44
C TYR A 36 2.74 -6.85 -6.33
N PHE A 37 2.40 -5.63 -5.92
CA PHE A 37 1.45 -4.79 -6.64
C PHE A 37 2.15 -4.10 -7.81
N VAL A 38 1.84 -4.52 -9.03
CA VAL A 38 2.60 -4.11 -10.23
C VAL A 38 2.47 -2.61 -10.54
N SER A 39 1.38 -1.98 -10.10
CA SER A 39 1.11 -0.55 -10.30
C SER A 39 1.99 0.37 -9.45
N THR A 40 2.32 -0.05 -8.22
CA THR A 40 3.09 0.73 -7.25
C THR A 40 4.50 0.20 -7.06
N GLY A 41 4.74 -1.05 -7.46
CA GLY A 41 5.97 -1.77 -7.22
C GLY A 41 6.22 -2.07 -5.74
N GLN A 42 5.17 -2.10 -4.92
CA GLN A 42 5.27 -2.36 -3.48
C GLN A 42 4.83 -3.79 -3.15
N GLN A 43 5.36 -4.31 -2.04
CA GLN A 43 4.99 -5.63 -1.54
C GLN A 43 4.02 -5.52 -0.36
N LEU A 44 3.16 -6.53 -0.22
CA LEU A 44 2.30 -6.73 0.94
C LEU A 44 2.38 -8.20 1.36
N ASP A 45 2.80 -8.43 2.60
CA ASP A 45 2.92 -9.77 3.16
C ASP A 45 2.35 -9.83 4.58
N ASN A 46 2.52 -10.99 5.23
CA ASN A 46 2.01 -11.24 6.56
C ASN A 46 3.07 -11.19 7.67
N SER A 47 4.26 -10.64 7.40
CA SER A 47 5.31 -10.46 8.43
C SER A 47 4.81 -9.66 9.64
N TYR A 48 3.87 -8.75 9.41
CA TYR A 48 3.20 -7.92 10.42
C TYR A 48 1.68 -8.14 10.47
N GLY A 49 1.16 -9.17 9.80
CA GLY A 49 -0.29 -9.41 9.67
C GLY A 49 -1.04 -8.49 8.70
N PHE A 50 -0.35 -7.61 7.97
CA PHE A 50 -0.97 -6.60 7.10
C PHE A 50 -1.70 -7.20 5.91
N LEU A 51 -1.16 -8.23 5.24
CA LEU A 51 -1.85 -8.89 4.14
C LEU A 51 -3.17 -9.54 4.57
N GLY A 52 -3.17 -10.22 5.72
CA GLY A 52 -4.35 -10.84 6.30
C GLY A 52 -5.42 -9.80 6.63
N HIS A 53 -5.02 -8.70 7.26
CA HIS A 53 -5.93 -7.60 7.58
C HIS A 53 -6.49 -6.95 6.31
N TRP A 54 -5.64 -6.66 5.32
CA TRP A 54 -6.07 -6.09 4.04
C TRP A 54 -7.11 -6.98 3.34
N ARG A 55 -6.92 -8.30 3.32
CA ARG A 55 -7.92 -9.24 2.77
C ARG A 55 -9.24 -9.23 3.55
N ALA A 56 -9.17 -9.18 4.89
CA ALA A 56 -10.34 -9.20 5.75
C ALA A 56 -11.17 -7.89 5.69
N ALA A 57 -10.51 -6.76 5.49
CA ALA A 57 -11.12 -5.43 5.54
C ALA A 57 -11.61 -4.90 4.17
N ASN A 58 -11.84 -5.78 3.17
CA ASN A 58 -12.12 -5.37 1.79
C ASN A 58 -11.06 -4.37 1.27
N GLY A 59 -9.79 -4.72 1.47
CA GLY A 59 -8.62 -3.89 1.19
C GLY A 59 -8.60 -3.23 -0.19
N PRO A 60 -9.00 -3.90 -1.30
CA PRO A 60 -9.10 -3.26 -2.61
C PRO A 60 -9.90 -1.95 -2.61
N LEU A 61 -11.01 -1.93 -1.89
CA LEU A 61 -11.88 -0.76 -1.77
C LEU A 61 -11.39 0.17 -0.66
N VAL A 62 -11.22 -0.33 0.57
CA VAL A 62 -11.01 0.50 1.75
C VAL A 62 -9.60 1.11 1.80
N LEU A 63 -8.57 0.33 1.45
CA LEU A 63 -7.16 0.74 1.55
C LEU A 63 -6.53 1.04 0.18
N GLY A 64 -6.91 0.28 -0.85
CA GLY A 64 -6.21 0.24 -2.14
C GLY A 64 -4.86 -0.49 -2.06
N PRO A 65 -4.00 -0.37 -3.09
CA PRO A 65 -2.68 -1.00 -3.09
C PRO A 65 -1.73 -0.33 -2.06
N PRO A 66 -0.75 -1.06 -1.52
CA PRO A 66 0.34 -0.46 -0.75
C PRO A 66 1.14 0.52 -1.62
N ILE A 67 1.55 1.63 -1.03
CA ILE A 67 2.35 2.68 -1.69
C ILE A 67 3.73 2.86 -1.06
N SER A 68 3.99 2.23 0.08
CA SER A 68 5.29 2.19 0.74
C SER A 68 5.67 0.78 1.15
N ALA A 69 6.94 0.57 1.47
CA ALA A 69 7.37 -0.54 2.31
C ALA A 69 6.85 -0.36 3.75
N PRO A 70 6.83 -1.41 4.59
CA PRO A 70 6.70 -1.24 6.03
C PRO A 70 7.84 -0.39 6.59
N LEU A 71 7.51 0.53 7.50
CA LEU A 71 8.48 1.43 8.15
C LEU A 71 8.12 1.63 9.62
N GLN A 72 9.11 2.08 10.42
CA GLN A 72 8.89 2.47 11.81
C GLN A 72 8.47 3.95 11.88
N GLU A 73 7.34 4.23 12.53
CA GLU A 73 6.83 5.58 12.75
C GLU A 73 6.23 5.66 14.16
N ASN A 74 6.71 6.60 14.99
CA ASN A 74 6.22 6.80 16.37
C ASN A 74 6.17 5.54 17.25
N GLY A 75 7.11 4.60 17.03
CA GLY A 75 7.18 3.34 17.78
C GLY A 75 6.30 2.22 17.22
N LEU A 76 5.52 2.48 16.19
CA LEU A 76 4.68 1.50 15.49
C LEU A 76 5.36 1.05 14.20
N THR A 77 5.10 -0.19 13.80
CA THR A 77 5.32 -0.60 12.41
C THR A 77 4.10 -0.20 11.61
N VAL A 78 4.31 0.56 10.53
CA VAL A 78 3.23 1.05 9.68
C VAL A 78 3.50 0.74 8.22
N GLN A 79 2.45 0.62 7.41
CA GLN A 79 2.56 0.61 5.96
C GLN A 79 1.48 1.50 5.36
N TYR A 80 1.88 2.39 4.45
CA TYR A 80 0.96 3.29 3.76
C TYR A 80 0.36 2.59 2.54
N PHE A 81 -0.93 2.83 2.32
CA PHE A 81 -1.72 2.39 1.18
C PHE A 81 -2.27 3.61 0.45
N ALA A 82 -2.84 3.42 -0.74
CA ALA A 82 -3.37 4.53 -1.53
C ALA A 82 -4.38 5.38 -0.74
N ARG A 83 -5.28 4.76 0.02
CA ARG A 83 -6.40 5.42 0.73
C ARG A 83 -6.23 5.48 2.24
N GLY A 84 -5.34 4.68 2.82
CA GLY A 84 -5.17 4.58 4.27
C GLY A 84 -3.76 4.18 4.70
N ARG A 85 -3.62 3.83 5.97
CA ARG A 85 -2.41 3.29 6.58
C ARG A 85 -2.79 2.15 7.50
N LEU A 86 -2.04 1.05 7.49
CA LEU A 86 -2.13 0.03 8.53
C LEU A 86 -1.05 0.25 9.58
N GLU A 87 -1.41 0.03 10.84
CA GLU A 87 -0.57 0.25 12.01
C GLU A 87 -0.58 -1.02 12.87
N LEU A 88 0.59 -1.51 13.23
CA LEU A 88 0.75 -2.58 14.19
C LEU A 88 0.94 -2.00 15.60
N HIS A 89 -0.06 -2.20 16.44
CA HIS A 89 -0.13 -1.87 17.86
C HIS A 89 0.13 -3.11 18.73
N PRO A 90 1.40 -3.40 19.08
CA PRO A 90 1.73 -4.58 19.89
C PRO A 90 1.10 -4.58 21.28
N GLU A 91 0.62 -3.43 21.76
CA GLU A 91 -0.09 -3.28 23.02
C GLU A 91 -1.52 -3.85 23.02
N TYR A 92 -2.13 -4.08 21.85
CA TYR A 92 -3.48 -4.65 21.76
C TYR A 92 -3.42 -6.18 21.74
N ALA A 93 -4.03 -6.82 22.74
CA ALA A 93 -4.17 -8.26 22.77
C ALA A 93 -5.11 -8.75 21.65
N GLY A 94 -4.70 -9.79 20.91
CA GLY A 94 -5.53 -10.47 19.91
C GLY A 94 -5.38 -9.93 18.49
N ALA A 95 -5.77 -8.68 18.23
CA ALA A 95 -5.76 -8.07 16.90
C ALA A 95 -4.95 -6.76 16.90
N PRO A 96 -3.62 -6.83 16.72
CA PRO A 96 -2.76 -5.66 16.84
C PRO A 96 -2.79 -4.75 15.60
N VAL A 97 -3.37 -5.18 14.48
CA VAL A 97 -3.40 -4.39 13.24
C VAL A 97 -4.67 -3.56 13.14
N VAL A 98 -4.53 -2.24 13.02
CA VAL A 98 -5.64 -1.29 12.87
C VAL A 98 -5.41 -0.32 11.72
N LEU A 99 -6.47 0.37 11.28
CA LEU A 99 -6.35 1.48 10.33
C LEU A 99 -5.97 2.77 11.06
N GLY A 100 -4.93 3.42 10.54
CA GLY A 100 -4.45 4.72 10.98
C GLY A 100 -5.44 5.85 10.69
N ARG A 101 -5.36 6.93 11.48
CA ARG A 101 -6.28 8.07 11.42
C ARG A 101 -5.91 9.07 10.31
N VAL A 102 -5.70 8.60 9.08
CA VAL A 102 -5.20 9.43 7.97
C VAL A 102 -6.12 10.61 7.62
N GLY A 103 -7.42 10.52 7.91
CA GLY A 103 -8.35 11.63 7.71
C GLY A 103 -8.19 12.75 8.73
N ALA A 104 -7.98 12.39 10.00
CA ALA A 104 -7.63 13.36 11.05
C ALA A 104 -6.27 14.01 10.76
N GLU A 105 -5.26 13.19 10.46
CA GLU A 105 -3.89 13.66 10.21
C GLU A 105 -3.78 14.58 9.00
N TYR A 106 -4.51 14.26 7.92
CA TYR A 106 -4.55 15.13 6.74
C TYR A 106 -5.10 16.51 7.08
N ASN A 107 -6.16 16.59 7.89
CA ASN A 107 -6.71 17.86 8.35
C ASN A 107 -5.71 18.63 9.23
N GLU A 108 -5.05 17.94 10.16
CA GLU A 108 -4.03 18.53 11.03
C GLU A 108 -2.85 19.10 10.23
N LEU A 109 -2.32 18.34 9.25
CA LEU A 109 -1.21 18.77 8.39
C LEU A 109 -1.56 20.00 7.54
N LEU A 110 -2.84 20.19 7.22
CA LEU A 110 -3.35 21.34 6.47
C LEU A 110 -3.94 22.43 7.37
N TRP A 111 -3.81 22.31 8.69
CA TRP A 111 -4.34 23.27 9.67
C TRP A 111 -5.86 23.50 9.52
N ARG A 112 -6.59 22.44 9.16
CA ARG A 112 -8.04 22.45 8.96
C ARG A 112 -8.75 22.02 10.23
N SER A 113 -9.76 22.79 10.60
CA SER A 113 -10.75 22.41 11.61
C SER A 113 -12.15 22.75 11.13
N PHE A 114 -13.13 22.00 11.62
CA PHE A 114 -14.53 22.19 11.30
C PHE A 114 -15.27 22.51 12.60
N ALA A 115 -16.30 23.36 12.52
CA ALA A 115 -17.18 23.62 13.65
C ALA A 115 -18.18 22.46 13.79
N PRO A 116 -18.37 21.89 15.00
CA PRO A 116 -19.38 20.88 15.24
C PRO A 116 -20.78 21.35 14.87
N GLU A 117 -21.63 20.43 14.42
CA GLU A 117 -23.06 20.67 14.27
C GLU A 117 -23.71 20.83 15.65
N THR A 118 -24.70 21.70 15.80
CA THR A 118 -25.50 21.67 17.02
C THR A 118 -26.47 20.49 16.96
N ALA A 119 -26.80 19.90 18.11
CA ALA A 119 -27.79 18.81 18.15
C ALA A 119 -29.16 19.26 17.59
N SER A 120 -29.45 20.56 17.58
CA SER A 120 -30.64 21.17 16.99
C SER A 120 -30.59 21.24 15.46
N ASP A 121 -29.39 21.29 14.87
CA ASP A 121 -29.14 21.25 13.42
C ASP A 121 -29.21 19.81 12.89
N SER A 122 -29.47 18.83 13.75
CA SER A 122 -29.77 17.48 13.30
C SER A 122 -31.13 17.46 12.59
N GLU A 123 -31.14 17.86 11.32
CA GLU A 123 -32.27 17.67 10.41
C GLU A 123 -32.74 16.21 10.47
N SER A 124 -33.99 15.92 10.14
CA SER A 124 -34.50 14.55 10.15
C SER A 124 -33.72 13.64 9.18
N GLY A 125 -33.19 12.51 9.68
CA GLY A 125 -32.59 11.44 8.87
C GLY A 125 -31.06 11.35 8.93
N GLY A 126 -30.53 10.41 9.73
CA GLY A 126 -29.09 10.18 9.88
C GLY A 126 -28.72 9.65 11.26
N VAL A 127 -27.43 9.58 11.56
CA VAL A 127 -26.88 9.20 12.88
C VAL A 127 -26.00 10.33 13.40
N TYR A 128 -26.31 10.86 14.57
CA TYR A 128 -25.50 11.87 15.26
C TYR A 128 -24.47 11.21 16.18
N PHE A 129 -23.21 11.64 16.10
CA PHE A 129 -22.10 11.15 16.91
C PHE A 129 -21.70 12.19 17.95
N ALA A 130 -22.16 12.01 19.20
CA ALA A 130 -21.86 12.93 20.29
C ALA A 130 -20.37 13.06 20.61
N GLN A 131 -19.58 12.04 20.27
CA GLN A 131 -18.12 11.97 20.44
C GLN A 131 -17.40 13.07 19.65
N THR A 132 -17.91 13.44 18.49
CA THR A 132 -17.29 14.44 17.59
C THR A 132 -18.20 15.62 17.26
N GLY A 133 -19.49 15.52 17.57
CA GLY A 133 -20.47 16.56 17.32
C GLY A 133 -20.87 16.68 15.85
N TYR A 134 -20.84 15.58 15.08
CA TYR A 134 -21.21 15.55 13.68
C TYR A 134 -22.23 14.47 13.37
N SER A 135 -23.07 14.73 12.36
CA SER A 135 -24.01 13.74 11.83
C SER A 135 -23.48 13.06 10.58
N LEU A 136 -23.81 11.78 10.43
CA LEU A 136 -23.65 11.02 9.20
C LEU A 136 -25.01 10.78 8.55
N ARG A 137 -25.12 11.09 7.26
CA ARG A 137 -26.37 11.07 6.49
C ARG A 137 -26.11 10.51 5.09
N GLU A 138 -27.19 10.26 4.35
CA GLU A 138 -27.07 9.89 2.94
C GLU A 138 -26.42 11.01 2.10
N PRO A 139 -25.62 10.65 1.08
CA PRO A 139 -25.37 9.29 0.58
C PRO A 139 -24.26 8.52 1.33
N PHE A 140 -23.60 9.13 2.31
CA PHE A 140 -22.43 8.54 2.98
C PHE A 140 -22.79 7.47 4.01
N LEU A 141 -23.97 7.55 4.64
CA LEU A 141 -24.38 6.64 5.69
C LEU A 141 -24.43 5.18 5.21
N SER A 142 -25.13 4.91 4.11
CA SER A 142 -25.23 3.56 3.55
C SER A 142 -23.85 3.01 3.16
N PHE A 143 -22.99 3.83 2.56
CA PHE A 143 -21.64 3.42 2.20
C PHE A 143 -20.77 3.12 3.42
N TRP A 144 -20.80 3.98 4.44
CA TRP A 144 -20.06 3.78 5.68
C TRP A 144 -20.49 2.47 6.36
N GLN A 145 -21.79 2.22 6.49
CA GLN A 145 -22.32 0.99 7.11
C GLN A 145 -21.95 -0.27 6.33
N GLY A 146 -22.04 -0.21 4.99
CA GLY A 146 -21.75 -1.35 4.12
C GLY A 146 -20.27 -1.73 4.03
N ASN A 147 -19.35 -0.84 4.41
CA ASN A 147 -17.91 -1.02 4.19
C ASN A 147 -17.07 -0.97 5.47
N GLY A 148 -17.62 -1.46 6.58
CA GLY A 148 -16.87 -1.66 7.85
C GLY A 148 -17.08 -0.57 8.89
N GLY A 149 -17.84 0.47 8.58
CA GLY A 149 -18.29 1.48 9.54
C GLY A 149 -17.16 2.09 10.36
N LEU A 150 -17.28 1.98 11.69
CA LEU A 150 -16.38 2.66 12.63
C LEU A 150 -14.94 2.15 12.54
N GLU A 151 -14.74 0.86 12.28
CA GLU A 151 -13.40 0.27 12.18
C GLU A 151 -12.68 0.76 10.91
N ALA A 152 -13.40 0.86 9.79
CA ALA A 152 -12.82 1.29 8.52
C ALA A 152 -12.63 2.81 8.43
N PHE A 153 -13.63 3.59 8.83
CA PHE A 153 -13.68 5.03 8.57
C PHE A 153 -13.52 5.87 9.84
N GLY A 154 -13.86 5.34 11.01
CA GLY A 154 -13.93 6.09 12.26
C GLY A 154 -15.11 7.06 12.32
N TYR A 155 -15.09 7.94 13.32
CA TYR A 155 -16.13 8.95 13.51
C TYR A 155 -16.04 10.07 12.46
N PRO A 156 -17.17 10.70 12.08
CA PRO A 156 -17.13 11.92 11.26
C PRO A 156 -16.41 13.05 11.99
N LEU A 157 -15.64 13.83 11.25
CA LEU A 157 -14.87 15.00 11.71
C LEU A 157 -15.35 16.31 11.09
N SER A 158 -16.35 16.25 10.21
CA SER A 158 -16.96 17.41 9.57
C SER A 158 -18.44 17.14 9.27
N ALA A 159 -19.21 18.20 9.08
CA ALA A 159 -20.44 18.12 8.29
C ALA A 159 -20.10 17.82 6.81
N PRO A 160 -21.05 17.34 5.98
CA PRO A 160 -20.86 17.27 4.53
C PRO A 160 -20.68 18.65 3.91
N LEU A 161 -19.69 18.83 3.04
CA LEU A 161 -19.40 20.10 2.36
C LEU A 161 -19.05 19.88 0.88
N TRP A 162 -19.08 20.94 0.07
CA TRP A 162 -18.68 20.89 -1.33
C TRP A 162 -17.23 21.31 -1.48
N GLU A 163 -16.43 20.49 -2.16
CA GLU A 163 -15.02 20.76 -2.43
C GLU A 163 -14.61 20.33 -3.82
N TYR A 164 -13.59 21.00 -4.36
CA TYR A 164 -12.95 20.55 -5.59
C TYR A 164 -11.97 19.39 -5.29
N SER A 165 -12.06 18.34 -6.10
CA SER A 165 -11.06 17.28 -6.21
C SER A 165 -10.58 17.29 -7.66
N GLY A 166 -9.41 17.91 -7.89
CA GLY A 166 -9.00 18.34 -9.22
C GLY A 166 -10.02 19.30 -9.83
N ASP A 167 -10.50 18.97 -11.03
CA ASP A 167 -11.47 19.80 -11.77
C ASP A 167 -12.95 19.45 -11.47
N THR A 168 -13.19 18.52 -10.54
CA THR A 168 -14.55 18.06 -10.21
C THR A 168 -14.98 18.56 -8.84
N ILE A 169 -16.17 19.15 -8.75
CA ILE A 169 -16.79 19.47 -7.46
C ILE A 169 -17.51 18.24 -6.90
N LEU A 170 -17.15 17.85 -5.68
CA LEU A 170 -17.67 16.69 -4.99
C LEU A 170 -18.29 17.12 -3.67
N ARG A 171 -19.36 16.46 -3.26
CA ARG A 171 -19.79 16.51 -1.87
C ARG A 171 -18.84 15.61 -1.10
N VAL A 172 -18.25 16.08 -0.02
CA VAL A 172 -17.27 15.34 0.76
C VAL A 172 -17.61 15.38 2.23
N GLN A 173 -17.18 14.36 2.96
CA GLN A 173 -17.21 14.36 4.42
C GLN A 173 -15.92 13.73 4.94
N TYR A 174 -15.31 14.40 5.92
CA TYR A 174 -14.10 13.91 6.58
C TYR A 174 -14.46 13.02 7.76
N PHE A 175 -13.70 11.95 7.92
CA PHE A 175 -13.77 10.99 9.02
C PHE A 175 -12.37 10.82 9.62
N GLU A 176 -12.25 10.16 10.76
CA GLU A 176 -10.96 9.94 11.39
C GLU A 176 -9.97 9.21 10.48
N ARG A 177 -10.43 8.21 9.73
CA ARG A 177 -9.58 7.31 8.93
C ARG A 177 -9.72 7.48 7.43
N ALA A 178 -10.58 8.40 6.97
CA ALA A 178 -10.86 8.56 5.55
C ALA A 178 -11.50 9.92 5.23
N ARG A 179 -11.60 10.24 3.94
CA ARG A 179 -12.55 11.22 3.38
C ARG A 179 -13.41 10.48 2.37
N LEU A 180 -14.72 10.54 2.56
CA LEU A 180 -15.67 10.01 1.58
C LEU A 180 -16.04 11.13 0.61
N GLU A 181 -16.18 10.76 -0.66
CA GLU A 181 -16.44 11.68 -1.75
C GLU A 181 -17.64 11.20 -2.54
N TYR A 182 -18.55 12.12 -2.88
CA TYR A 182 -19.74 11.86 -3.65
C TYR A 182 -19.85 12.83 -4.83
N ASN A 183 -19.90 12.27 -6.04
CA ASN A 183 -20.16 12.98 -7.28
C ASN A 183 -21.66 12.88 -7.64
N PRO A 184 -22.46 13.94 -7.47
CA PRO A 184 -23.90 13.93 -7.75
C PRO A 184 -24.24 13.82 -9.23
N ILE A 185 -23.28 14.14 -10.12
CA ILE A 185 -23.49 14.12 -11.57
C ILE A 185 -22.89 12.87 -12.23
N ALA A 186 -22.17 12.04 -11.46
CA ALA A 186 -21.85 10.70 -11.89
C ALA A 186 -23.13 9.86 -11.87
N GLY A 187 -23.37 9.10 -12.95
CA GLY A 187 -24.48 8.14 -12.97
C GLY A 187 -24.36 7.06 -11.90
N GLU A 188 -25.31 6.13 -11.88
CA GLU A 188 -25.50 5.13 -10.80
C GLU A 188 -24.27 4.28 -10.43
N SER A 189 -23.27 4.16 -11.31
CA SER A 189 -22.11 3.26 -11.13
C SER A 189 -20.81 3.91 -10.63
N GLY A 190 -20.78 5.20 -10.27
CA GLY A 190 -19.51 5.85 -9.92
C GLY A 190 -19.63 7.03 -8.96
N ALA A 191 -20.75 7.14 -8.25
CA ALA A 191 -21.05 8.35 -7.52
C ALA A 191 -20.31 8.45 -6.17
N LEU A 192 -19.93 7.37 -5.50
CA LEU A 192 -19.32 7.43 -4.16
C LEU A 192 -17.98 6.70 -4.10
N GLY A 193 -16.97 7.36 -3.53
CA GLY A 193 -15.63 6.81 -3.36
C GLY A 193 -14.94 7.26 -2.08
N ILE A 194 -13.73 6.71 -1.87
CA ILE A 194 -12.84 7.06 -0.77
C ILE A 194 -11.63 7.79 -1.36
N ALA A 195 -11.32 8.96 -0.82
CA ALA A 195 -10.17 9.75 -1.24
C ALA A 195 -8.83 9.02 -0.97
N SER A 196 -7.80 9.35 -1.75
CA SER A 196 -6.46 8.76 -1.61
C SER A 196 -5.65 9.37 -0.47
N LEU A 197 -6.23 9.52 0.74
CA LEU A 197 -5.58 10.23 1.83
C LEU A 197 -4.32 9.53 2.37
N GLY A 198 -4.21 8.21 2.23
CA GLY A 198 -2.96 7.51 2.55
C GLY A 198 -1.79 7.99 1.70
N ARG A 199 -2.02 8.26 0.41
CA ARG A 199 -1.05 8.89 -0.49
C ARG A 199 -0.76 10.34 -0.11
N ASP A 200 -1.79 11.12 0.19
CA ASP A 200 -1.62 12.54 0.50
C ASP A 200 -0.84 12.74 1.82
N VAL A 201 -1.16 11.96 2.85
CA VAL A 201 -0.43 12.00 4.13
C VAL A 201 1.00 11.49 3.96
N ALA A 202 1.21 10.40 3.22
CA ALA A 202 2.56 9.90 2.90
C ALA A 202 3.41 10.97 2.20
N LEU A 203 2.83 11.70 1.25
CA LEU A 203 3.49 12.81 0.55
C LEU A 203 3.84 13.95 1.51
N LEU A 204 2.89 14.41 2.31
CA LEU A 204 3.10 15.51 3.26
C LEU A 204 4.14 15.17 4.33
N ARG A 205 4.31 13.88 4.66
CA ARG A 205 5.30 13.38 5.61
C ARG A 205 6.64 12.99 4.98
N GLY A 206 6.76 13.05 3.65
CA GLY A 206 8.00 12.68 2.94
C GLY A 206 8.32 11.18 2.99
N VAL A 207 7.30 10.32 3.07
CA VAL A 207 7.45 8.87 3.03
C VAL A 207 8.00 8.42 1.68
N ASN A 208 9.00 7.54 1.69
CA ASN A 208 9.54 6.96 0.46
C ASN A 208 8.53 5.99 -0.16
N THR A 209 8.03 6.32 -1.35
CA THR A 209 7.08 5.54 -2.14
C THR A 209 7.69 4.94 -3.41
N ALA A 210 9.02 4.97 -3.53
CA ALA A 210 9.72 4.43 -4.69
C ALA A 210 9.46 2.92 -4.83
N PRO A 211 9.26 2.42 -6.07
CA PRO A 211 9.11 0.99 -6.33
C PRO A 211 10.25 0.16 -5.75
N GLN A 212 9.91 -1.01 -5.23
CA GLN A 212 10.86 -1.98 -4.72
C GLN A 212 11.01 -3.15 -5.70
N ALA A 213 12.12 -3.87 -5.59
CA ALA A 213 12.28 -5.13 -6.31
C ALA A 213 11.19 -6.11 -5.86
N ASN A 214 10.68 -6.91 -6.80
CA ASN A 214 9.62 -7.89 -6.54
C ASN A 214 10.00 -8.89 -5.43
N GLY A 215 11.28 -9.26 -5.28
CA GLY A 215 11.71 -10.18 -4.22
C GLY A 215 11.19 -11.62 -4.36
N GLY A 216 10.52 -11.92 -5.48
CA GLY A 216 9.90 -13.21 -5.76
C GLY A 216 8.52 -13.39 -5.13
N ALA A 217 7.84 -12.29 -4.80
CA ALA A 217 6.43 -12.23 -4.44
C ALA A 217 5.51 -12.34 -5.68
N SER A 218 4.27 -12.78 -5.48
CA SER A 218 3.31 -13.01 -6.58
C SER A 218 2.81 -11.69 -7.17
N PRO A 219 2.99 -11.43 -8.48
CA PRO A 219 2.51 -10.19 -9.11
C PRO A 219 0.97 -10.12 -9.13
N VAL A 220 0.42 -8.99 -8.70
CA VAL A 220 -1.03 -8.74 -8.64
C VAL A 220 -1.41 -7.34 -9.13
N ASN A 221 -2.67 -7.18 -9.53
CA ASN A 221 -3.33 -5.89 -9.75
C ASN A 221 -3.68 -5.22 -8.41
N ASP A 222 -4.19 -3.99 -8.46
CA ASP A 222 -4.58 -3.19 -7.28
C ASP A 222 -5.66 -3.85 -6.40
N ASP A 223 -6.48 -4.72 -7.00
CA ASP A 223 -7.51 -5.50 -6.31
C ASP A 223 -6.99 -6.82 -5.73
N GLY A 224 -5.68 -7.10 -5.87
CA GLY A 224 -5.06 -8.33 -5.42
C GLY A 224 -5.29 -9.54 -6.33
N SER A 225 -5.96 -9.37 -7.48
CA SER A 225 -6.08 -10.43 -8.49
C SER A 225 -4.75 -10.67 -9.20
N ALA A 226 -4.53 -11.91 -9.65
CA ALA A 226 -3.29 -12.28 -10.34
C ALA A 226 -3.03 -11.40 -11.57
N TYR A 227 -1.84 -10.82 -11.66
CA TYR A 227 -1.45 -10.02 -12.80
C TYR A 227 -1.04 -10.90 -13.98
N THR A 228 -1.65 -10.68 -15.15
CA THR A 228 -1.24 -11.28 -16.41
C THR A 228 -0.62 -10.20 -17.30
N PRO A 229 0.69 -10.27 -17.61
CA PRO A 229 1.31 -9.32 -18.51
C PRO A 229 0.60 -9.33 -19.87
N PRO A 230 0.40 -8.15 -20.52
CA PRO A 230 -0.09 -8.13 -21.88
C PRO A 230 0.85 -8.92 -22.79
N ALA A 231 0.28 -9.62 -23.77
CA ALA A 231 1.06 -10.35 -24.76
C ALA A 231 2.09 -9.39 -25.40
N PRO A 232 3.33 -9.84 -25.64
CA PRO A 232 4.31 -9.03 -26.37
C PRO A 232 3.67 -8.54 -27.68
N PRO A 233 3.94 -7.29 -28.11
CA PRO A 233 3.48 -6.84 -29.41
C PRO A 233 3.93 -7.86 -30.46
N ALA A 234 3.02 -8.24 -31.37
CA ALA A 234 3.36 -9.15 -32.45
C ALA A 234 4.64 -8.64 -33.13
N PRO A 235 5.62 -9.53 -33.42
CA PRO A 235 6.85 -9.11 -34.08
C PRO A 235 6.45 -8.32 -35.32
N MET A 236 6.88 -7.06 -35.40
CA MET A 236 6.65 -6.26 -36.59
C MET A 236 7.24 -7.04 -37.75
N THR A 237 6.37 -7.59 -38.61
CA THR A 237 6.81 -8.12 -39.88
C THR A 237 7.47 -6.95 -40.58
N LYS A 238 8.78 -7.05 -40.84
CA LYS A 238 9.49 -6.12 -41.72
C LYS A 238 8.79 -6.24 -43.08
N THR A 239 7.74 -5.47 -43.31
CA THR A 239 7.18 -5.26 -44.63
C THR A 239 8.27 -4.56 -45.40
N GLY A 240 9.00 -5.32 -46.22
CA GLY A 240 10.09 -4.78 -47.03
C GLY A 240 9.54 -3.63 -47.87
N PHE A 241 9.99 -2.40 -47.61
CA PHE A 241 9.73 -1.30 -48.50
C PHE A 241 10.37 -1.63 -49.85
N SER A 242 9.53 -1.93 -50.85
CA SER A 242 9.97 -1.97 -52.23
C SER A 242 10.10 -0.53 -52.69
N LEU A 243 11.31 0.03 -52.58
CA LEU A 243 11.63 1.28 -53.25
C LEU A 243 11.59 1.01 -54.75
N ILE A 244 10.60 1.60 -55.42
CA ILE A 244 10.53 1.68 -56.87
C ILE A 244 11.41 2.85 -57.28
N ASN A 245 12.48 2.57 -58.03
CA ASN A 245 13.30 3.64 -58.59
C ASN A 245 12.49 4.34 -59.70
N GLY A 246 12.84 5.58 -60.06
CA GLY A 246 12.17 6.39 -61.10
C GLY A 246 12.16 5.82 -62.54
N LYS A 247 12.47 4.53 -62.70
CA LYS A 247 12.37 3.73 -63.94
C LYS A 247 11.43 2.51 -63.81
N GLY A 248 10.79 2.27 -62.66
CA GLY A 248 9.81 1.19 -62.46
C GLY A 248 10.38 -0.19 -62.10
N GLU A 249 11.68 -0.33 -61.86
CA GLU A 249 12.29 -1.60 -61.46
C GLU A 249 12.34 -1.78 -59.94
N LYS A 250 11.96 -2.98 -59.45
CA LYS A 250 12.06 -3.35 -58.03
C LYS A 250 13.52 -3.63 -57.67
N VAL A 251 14.10 -2.81 -56.79
CA VAL A 251 15.42 -3.08 -56.22
C VAL A 251 15.28 -3.69 -54.83
N PHE A 252 15.73 -4.94 -54.66
CA PHE A 252 15.81 -5.58 -53.35
C PHE A 252 17.16 -5.23 -52.72
N LYS A 253 17.17 -4.44 -51.64
CA LYS A 253 18.38 -4.25 -50.81
C LYS A 253 18.29 -5.12 -49.56
N PRO A 254 19.25 -6.03 -49.32
CA PRO A 254 19.34 -6.71 -48.03
C PRO A 254 19.73 -5.68 -46.95
N SER A 255 18.92 -5.61 -45.89
CA SER A 255 19.20 -4.86 -44.68
C SER A 255 20.42 -5.49 -43.97
N GLN A 256 21.58 -4.84 -44.06
CA GLN A 256 22.70 -5.10 -43.16
C GLN A 256 22.36 -4.48 -41.79
N ASN A 257 22.26 -5.31 -40.75
CA ASN A 257 22.15 -4.87 -39.35
C ASN A 257 23.55 -4.48 -38.83
N PRO A 258 23.68 -3.44 -38.00
CA PRO A 258 24.48 -3.52 -36.77
C PRO A 258 23.66 -4.17 -35.63
#